data_AF-A0A3P7P8Q5-F1
#
_entry.id   AF-A0A3P7P8Q5-F1
#
_cell.length_a   1.000
_cell.length_b   1.000
_cell.length_c   1.000
_cell.angle_alpha   90.00
_cell.angle_beta   90.00
_cell.angle_gamma   90.00
#
_symmetry.space_group_name_H-M   'P 1'
#
loop_
_entity.id
_entity.type
_entity.pdbx_description
1 polymer ?
#
loop_
_entity_poly.entity_id
_entity_poly.type
_entity_poly.pdbx_seq_one_letter_code
_entity_poly.pdbx_strand_id
1 'polypeptide(L)'
;MVSKISFVDVKIPSSFRYQLRTAVTLDREAADSYRVGVTCSDKGTPSQNTTGFVVVRVLDVNDFAPSFSKVHYIFSLPEDQPLNSTTFNLTATDKDEDKNAALEYKLVGAHADFFNINPDSGTVQLQRALDRENQPQLSLSVIASDKGTPAQTGTADITVVVTDVNDNPPTVTSKVTFSVFENHSAGEFQKQEIRVYCILNWQILSVKPKLLQFSLPCNFFCTSIINDEVKL
;
A
#
# COMPACT_ATOMS: atom_id res chain seq x y z
N MET A 1 -29.75 7.30 15.92
CA MET A 1 -31.18 7.19 16.34
C MET A 1 -31.21 6.33 17.57
N VAL A 2 -31.87 6.76 18.65
CA VAL A 2 -31.92 5.98 19.90
C VAL A 2 -32.76 4.72 19.67
N SER A 3 -32.15 3.55 19.80
CA SER A 3 -32.80 2.24 19.70
C SER A 3 -33.87 2.16 20.78
N LYS A 4 -35.15 2.33 20.40
CA LYS A 4 -36.27 2.18 21.33
C LYS A 4 -36.42 0.70 21.65
N ILE A 5 -36.26 0.33 22.92
CA ILE A 5 -36.69 -0.98 23.43
C ILE A 5 -38.19 -0.86 23.76
N SER A 6 -38.99 -1.83 23.34
CA SER A 6 -40.45 -1.83 23.56
C SER A 6 -40.83 -3.03 24.40
N PHE A 7 -41.79 -2.82 25.29
CA PHE A 7 -42.37 -3.89 26.09
C PHE A 7 -43.55 -4.47 25.31
N VAL A 8 -43.57 -5.79 25.14
CA VAL A 8 -44.74 -6.50 24.59
C VAL A 8 -45.30 -7.36 25.72
N ASP A 9 -46.54 -7.05 26.12
CA ASP A 9 -47.29 -7.90 27.05
C ASP A 9 -47.61 -9.24 26.38
N VAL A 10 -46.99 -10.31 26.85
CA VAL A 10 -47.31 -11.68 26.42
C VAL A 10 -48.18 -12.32 27.49
N LYS A 11 -49.50 -12.34 27.28
CA LYS A 11 -50.42 -13.10 28.13
C LYS A 11 -50.25 -14.59 27.86
N ILE A 12 -49.61 -15.32 28.76
CA ILE A 12 -49.61 -16.79 28.79
C ILE A 12 -50.65 -17.25 29.83
N PRO A 13 -51.66 -18.06 29.45
CA PRO A 13 -52.75 -18.44 30.35
C PRO A 13 -52.26 -19.51 31.33
N SER A 14 -51.77 -19.08 32.51
CA SER A 14 -51.64 -19.83 33.79
C SER A 14 -50.54 -19.29 34.71
N SER A 15 -49.71 -18.34 34.25
CA SER A 15 -48.72 -17.65 35.09
C SER A 15 -48.48 -16.22 34.59
N PHE A 16 -48.50 -15.21 35.46
CA PHE A 16 -48.09 -13.85 35.09
C PHE A 16 -46.58 -13.83 34.85
N ARG A 17 -46.15 -13.99 33.60
CA ARG A 17 -44.76 -13.81 33.17
C ARG A 17 -44.71 -12.66 32.17
N TYR A 18 -43.90 -11.65 32.48
CA TYR A 18 -43.59 -10.58 31.55
C TYR A 18 -42.38 -10.98 30.70
N GLN A 19 -42.38 -10.62 29.41
CA GLN A 19 -41.25 -10.85 28.51
C GLN A 19 -40.71 -9.50 28.04
N LEU A 20 -39.40 -9.31 28.20
CA LEU A 20 -38.69 -8.22 27.53
C LEU A 20 -38.40 -8.65 26.08
N ARG A 21 -38.76 -7.81 25.12
CA ARG A 21 -38.48 -8.02 23.69
C ARG A 21 -37.80 -6.79 23.12
N THR A 22 -37.07 -6.96 22.02
CA THR A 22 -36.54 -5.84 21.26
C THR A 22 -37.65 -5.24 20.39
N ALA A 23 -37.73 -3.91 20.29
CA ALA A 23 -38.68 -3.27 19.36
C ALA A 23 -38.13 -3.17 17.94
N VAL A 24 -36.82 -3.13 17.85
CA VAL A 24 -36.03 -2.89 16.64
C VAL A 24 -34.85 -3.84 16.64
N THR A 25 -34.21 -3.98 15.48
CA THR A 25 -32.90 -4.61 15.38
C THR A 25 -31.91 -3.86 16.27
N LEU A 26 -31.08 -4.62 16.98
CA LEU A 26 -29.96 -4.07 17.74
C LEU A 26 -28.73 -4.04 16.83
N ASP A 27 -27.88 -3.06 17.06
CA ASP A 27 -26.65 -2.78 16.34
C ASP A 27 -25.62 -2.49 17.42
N ARG A 28 -24.60 -3.34 17.53
CA ARG A 28 -23.61 -3.28 18.61
C ARG A 28 -22.69 -2.08 18.40
N GLU A 29 -22.35 -1.78 17.15
CA GLU A 29 -21.51 -0.66 16.73
C GLU A 29 -22.19 0.68 17.06
N ALA A 30 -23.52 0.71 17.14
CA ALA A 30 -24.28 1.83 17.66
C ALA A 30 -24.33 1.88 19.20
N ALA A 31 -24.54 0.75 19.87
CA ALA A 31 -24.51 0.62 21.33
C ALA A 31 -24.28 -0.81 21.81
N ASP A 32 -23.22 -1.01 22.61
CA ASP A 32 -22.79 -2.32 23.13
C ASP A 32 -23.61 -2.82 24.34
N SER A 33 -24.37 -1.93 24.98
CA SER A 33 -25.07 -2.25 26.23
C SER A 33 -26.24 -1.31 26.51
N TYR A 34 -27.24 -1.86 27.19
CA TYR A 34 -28.42 -1.13 27.62
C TYR A 34 -28.71 -1.41 29.10
N ARG A 35 -29.14 -0.37 29.83
CA ARG A 35 -29.66 -0.50 31.19
C ARG A 35 -31.16 -0.21 31.19
N VAL A 36 -31.96 -1.25 31.24
CA VAL A 36 -33.42 -1.18 31.17
C VAL A 36 -34.00 -1.09 32.58
N GLY A 37 -34.62 0.05 32.91
CA GLY A 37 -35.39 0.21 34.15
C GLY A 37 -36.80 -0.35 33.99
N VAL A 38 -37.20 -1.26 34.88
CA VAL A 38 -38.54 -1.86 34.90
C VAL A 38 -39.22 -1.45 36.19
N THR A 39 -40.23 -0.57 36.09
CA THR A 39 -41.01 -0.13 37.25
C THR A 39 -42.30 -0.94 37.37
N CYS A 40 -42.54 -1.50 38.55
CA CYS A 40 -43.79 -2.15 38.90
C CYS A 40 -44.55 -1.27 39.89
N SER A 41 -45.85 -1.07 39.67
CA SER A 41 -46.73 -0.29 40.56
C SER A 41 -47.92 -1.15 40.96
N ASP A 42 -48.29 -1.15 42.24
CA ASP A 42 -49.54 -1.78 42.68
C ASP A 42 -50.75 -0.88 42.35
N LYS A 43 -51.96 -1.43 42.52
CA LYS A 43 -53.23 -0.69 42.33
C LYS A 43 -53.79 -0.11 43.63
N GLY A 44 -52.96 0.04 44.66
CA GLY A 44 -53.37 0.56 45.97
C GLY A 44 -53.72 2.06 45.93
N THR A 45 -54.27 2.58 47.02
CA THR A 45 -54.47 4.02 47.23
C THR A 45 -53.98 4.40 48.63
N PRO A 46 -52.82 5.06 48.78
CA PRO A 46 -51.90 5.46 47.70
C PRO A 46 -51.22 4.25 47.03
N SER A 47 -50.92 4.37 45.74
CA SER A 47 -50.19 3.34 44.99
C SER A 47 -48.71 3.35 45.37
N GLN A 48 -48.11 2.17 45.52
CA GLN A 48 -46.67 2.01 45.74
C GLN A 48 -46.01 1.43 44.49
N ASN A 49 -44.77 1.85 44.23
CA ASN A 49 -43.98 1.35 43.11
C ASN A 49 -42.55 1.01 43.51
N THR A 50 -41.91 0.19 42.68
CA THR A 50 -40.47 -0.14 42.78
C THR A 50 -39.88 -0.28 41.38
N THR A 51 -38.59 0.02 41.23
CA THR A 51 -37.89 -0.08 39.95
C THR A 51 -36.72 -1.04 40.07
N GLY A 52 -36.72 -2.09 39.24
CA GLY A 52 -35.57 -2.96 39.02
C GLY A 52 -34.80 -2.55 37.76
N PHE A 53 -33.55 -2.99 37.63
CA PHE A 53 -32.75 -2.78 36.42
C PHE A 53 -32.31 -4.10 35.81
N VAL A 54 -32.42 -4.20 34.48
CA VAL A 54 -31.87 -5.28 33.68
C VAL A 54 -30.75 -4.71 32.81
N VAL A 55 -29.55 -5.28 32.92
CA VAL A 55 -28.43 -4.93 32.04
C VAL A 55 -28.41 -5.90 30.89
N VAL A 56 -28.53 -5.38 29.67
CA VAL A 56 -28.48 -6.15 28.43
C VAL A 56 -27.15 -5.82 27.76
N ARG A 57 -26.30 -6.84 27.55
CA ARG A 57 -25.09 -6.71 26.71
C ARG A 57 -25.44 -7.19 25.31
N VAL A 58 -25.06 -6.40 24.30
CA VAL A 58 -25.19 -6.76 22.90
C VAL A 58 -23.92 -7.51 22.51
N LEU A 59 -24.08 -8.70 21.94
CA LEU A 59 -22.96 -9.49 21.44
C LEU A 59 -22.70 -9.11 19.98
N ASP A 60 -21.43 -9.14 19.64
CA ASP A 60 -20.92 -8.83 18.31
C ASP A 60 -21.32 -9.87 17.25
N VAL A 61 -21.51 -9.40 16.03
CA VAL A 61 -21.73 -10.21 14.82
C VAL A 61 -20.73 -9.70 13.79
N ASN A 62 -20.10 -10.59 13.03
CA ASN A 62 -19.21 -10.18 11.95
C ASN A 62 -20.02 -9.58 10.78
N ASP A 63 -20.28 -8.29 10.81
CA ASP A 63 -21.06 -7.57 9.80
C ASP A 63 -20.36 -6.31 9.23
N PHE A 64 -19.13 -6.03 9.67
CA PHE A 64 -18.24 -5.08 9.02
C PHE A 64 -17.04 -5.81 8.39
N ALA A 65 -16.76 -5.49 7.13
CA ALA A 65 -15.58 -6.01 6.47
C ALA A 65 -14.34 -5.14 6.79
N PRO A 66 -13.14 -5.73 6.83
CA PRO A 66 -11.89 -4.99 6.95
C PRO A 66 -11.78 -3.91 5.87
N SER A 67 -11.28 -2.73 6.22
CA SER A 67 -11.18 -1.60 5.29
C SER A 67 -9.84 -0.89 5.38
N PHE A 68 -9.20 -0.67 4.22
CA PHE A 68 -7.99 0.15 4.13
C PHE A 68 -8.34 1.63 4.03
N SER A 69 -7.43 2.50 4.49
CA SER A 69 -7.61 3.95 4.40
C SER A 69 -7.60 4.50 2.97
N LYS A 70 -7.00 3.76 2.03
CA LYS A 70 -6.99 4.07 0.60
C LYS A 70 -7.27 2.79 -0.20
N VAL A 71 -7.94 2.96 -1.33
CA VAL A 71 -8.13 1.88 -2.32
C VAL A 71 -6.85 1.61 -3.13
N HIS A 72 -5.95 2.59 -3.20
CA HIS A 72 -4.69 2.51 -3.93
C HIS A 72 -3.55 3.22 -3.17
N TYR A 73 -2.42 2.54 -3.02
CA TYR A 73 -1.20 3.08 -2.43
C TYR A 73 -0.09 3.17 -3.48
N ILE A 74 0.68 4.26 -3.44
CA ILE A 74 1.85 4.45 -4.28
C ILE A 74 3.05 4.68 -3.37
N PHE A 75 4.09 3.88 -3.55
CA PHE A 75 5.36 3.97 -2.83
C PHE A 75 6.51 4.15 -3.82
N SER A 76 7.61 4.72 -3.34
CA SER A 76 8.87 4.83 -4.10
C SER A 76 9.99 4.18 -3.32
N LEU A 77 10.74 3.28 -3.95
CA LEU A 77 11.89 2.59 -3.36
C LEU A 77 13.09 2.70 -4.30
N PRO A 78 14.30 2.99 -3.80
CA PRO A 78 15.50 2.94 -4.60
C PRO A 78 15.86 1.49 -4.96
N GLU A 79 16.50 1.28 -6.10
CA GLU A 79 16.85 -0.08 -6.52
C GLU A 79 17.91 -0.74 -5.62
N ASP A 80 18.74 0.06 -4.96
CA ASP A 80 19.75 -0.38 -3.98
C ASP A 80 19.17 -0.65 -2.58
N GLN A 81 17.84 -0.63 -2.44
CA GLN A 81 17.16 -0.91 -1.18
C GLN A 81 17.62 -2.27 -0.60
N PRO A 82 18.11 -2.32 0.65
CA PRO A 82 18.63 -3.55 1.23
C PRO A 82 17.55 -4.64 1.38
N LEU A 83 17.93 -5.89 1.12
CA LEU A 83 17.06 -7.05 1.38
C LEU A 83 16.71 -7.15 2.88
N ASN A 84 15.49 -7.61 3.16
CA ASN A 84 14.87 -7.72 4.47
C ASN A 84 14.72 -6.38 5.23
N SER A 85 14.94 -5.25 4.55
CA SER A 85 14.62 -3.94 5.12
C SER A 85 13.11 -3.73 5.16
N THR A 86 12.64 -3.04 6.20
CA THR A 86 11.24 -2.61 6.28
C THR A 86 11.02 -1.47 5.31
N THR A 87 10.05 -1.61 4.40
CA THR A 87 9.79 -0.64 3.33
C THR A 87 8.61 0.26 3.69
N PHE A 88 7.45 -0.33 3.96
CA PHE A 88 6.22 0.40 4.29
C PHE A 88 5.28 -0.45 5.17
N ASN A 89 4.30 0.21 5.78
CA ASN A 89 3.30 -0.44 6.61
C ASN A 89 1.91 -0.26 6.01
N LEU A 90 1.13 -1.34 5.96
CA LEU A 90 -0.25 -1.32 5.51
C LEU A 90 -1.13 -1.61 6.72
N THR A 91 -2.21 -0.85 6.85
CA THR A 91 -3.12 -0.99 7.99
C THR A 91 -4.54 -0.89 7.49
N ALA A 92 -5.32 -1.92 7.79
CA ALA A 92 -6.75 -1.93 7.65
C ALA A 92 -7.42 -1.83 9.03
N THR A 93 -8.66 -1.39 9.06
CA THR A 93 -9.48 -1.29 10.26
C THR A 93 -10.77 -2.06 10.07
N ASP A 94 -11.21 -2.69 11.15
CA ASP A 94 -12.48 -3.36 11.27
C ASP A 94 -13.23 -2.81 12.49
N LYS A 95 -14.56 -2.70 12.40
CA LYS A 95 -15.39 -2.09 13.45
C LYS A 95 -15.95 -3.10 14.44
N ASP A 96 -15.83 -4.38 14.12
CA ASP A 96 -16.35 -5.47 14.93
C ASP A 96 -15.47 -5.68 16.18
N GLU A 97 -15.72 -6.74 16.96
CA GLU A 97 -15.01 -6.99 18.22
C GLU A 97 -14.24 -8.31 18.20
N ASP A 98 -13.17 -8.37 18.99
CA ASP A 98 -12.34 -9.55 19.19
C ASP A 98 -11.89 -10.20 17.87
N LYS A 99 -12.38 -11.42 17.59
CA LYS A 99 -12.00 -12.19 16.39
C LYS A 99 -12.59 -11.61 15.12
N ASN A 100 -13.75 -10.97 15.19
CA ASN A 100 -14.40 -10.38 14.04
C ASN A 100 -13.66 -9.11 13.57
N ALA A 101 -12.87 -8.49 14.45
CA ALA A 101 -11.95 -7.40 14.07
C ALA A 101 -10.45 -7.79 14.06
N ALA A 102 -10.11 -9.04 14.37
CA ALA A 102 -8.73 -9.50 14.37
C ALA A 102 -8.26 -9.79 12.94
N LEU A 103 -7.36 -8.95 12.43
CA LEU A 103 -6.94 -8.99 11.03
C LEU A 103 -5.73 -9.88 10.78
N GLU A 104 -5.71 -10.46 9.58
CA GLU A 104 -4.57 -11.15 8.98
C GLU A 104 -4.29 -10.57 7.58
N TYR A 105 -3.04 -10.19 7.32
CA TYR A 105 -2.62 -9.55 6.08
C TYR A 105 -1.91 -10.52 5.13
N LYS A 106 -2.17 -10.37 3.82
CA LYS A 106 -1.52 -11.13 2.76
C LYS A 106 -1.30 -10.29 1.50
N LEU A 107 -0.13 -10.44 0.88
CA LEU A 107 0.15 -9.87 -0.45
C LEU A 107 -0.23 -10.85 -1.54
N VAL A 108 -0.80 -10.34 -2.63
CA VAL A 108 -1.22 -11.10 -3.82
C VAL A 108 -0.92 -10.31 -5.10
N GLY A 109 -0.92 -10.99 -6.24
CA GLY A 109 -0.66 -10.38 -7.55
C GLY A 109 0.72 -10.70 -8.12
N ALA A 110 1.04 -10.10 -9.27
CA ALA A 110 2.18 -10.49 -10.10
C ALA A 110 3.55 -10.23 -9.45
N HIS A 111 3.66 -9.19 -8.62
CA HIS A 111 4.91 -8.78 -7.99
C HIS A 111 4.88 -8.97 -6.46
N ALA A 112 3.95 -9.79 -5.94
CA ALA A 112 3.87 -10.04 -4.51
C ALA A 112 5.11 -10.77 -3.97
N ASP A 113 5.79 -11.54 -4.80
CA ASP A 113 7.00 -12.28 -4.46
C ASP A 113 8.24 -11.39 -4.24
N PHE A 114 8.18 -10.11 -4.62
CA PHE A 114 9.21 -9.15 -4.27
C PHE A 114 9.21 -8.77 -2.80
N PHE A 115 8.11 -9.01 -2.09
CA PHE A 115 7.90 -8.53 -0.75
C PHE A 115 7.38 -9.63 0.18
N ASN A 116 7.71 -9.50 1.46
CA ASN A 116 7.06 -10.26 2.53
C ASN A 116 6.21 -9.32 3.37
N ILE A 117 5.09 -9.79 3.90
CA ILE A 117 4.25 -9.03 4.83
C ILE A 117 4.12 -9.79 6.14
N ASN A 118 4.27 -9.09 7.25
CA ASN A 118 3.92 -9.65 8.55
C ASN A 118 2.38 -9.76 8.65
N PRO A 119 1.84 -10.98 8.87
CA PRO A 119 0.39 -11.21 8.85
C PRO A 119 -0.35 -10.48 9.96
N ASP A 120 0.29 -10.17 11.09
CA ASP A 120 -0.37 -9.52 12.24
C ASP A 120 -0.17 -8.00 12.23
N SER A 121 1.00 -7.50 11.82
CA SER A 121 1.31 -6.06 11.88
C SER A 121 1.10 -5.31 10.57
N GLY A 122 0.99 -6.02 9.43
CA GLY A 122 0.90 -5.43 8.11
C GLY A 122 2.21 -4.78 7.61
N THR A 123 3.32 -5.07 8.29
CA THR A 123 4.65 -4.54 7.96
C THR A 123 5.24 -5.26 6.76
N VAL A 124 5.61 -4.51 5.73
CA VAL A 124 6.14 -5.03 4.48
C VAL A 124 7.67 -4.91 4.45
N GLN A 125 8.33 -5.98 4.02
CA GLN A 125 9.78 -6.05 3.85
C GLN A 125 10.14 -6.47 2.43
N LEU A 126 11.27 -5.95 1.93
CA LEU A 126 11.78 -6.33 0.62
C LEU A 126 12.44 -7.73 0.69
N GLN A 127 12.04 -8.64 -0.19
CA GLN A 127 12.56 -10.02 -0.23
C GLN A 127 13.36 -10.34 -1.50
N ARG A 128 13.11 -9.62 -2.61
CA ARG A 128 13.92 -9.69 -3.83
C ARG A 128 14.58 -8.36 -4.13
N ALA A 129 15.75 -8.41 -4.74
CA ALA A 129 16.44 -7.21 -5.21
C ALA A 129 15.59 -6.50 -6.27
N LEU A 130 15.65 -5.17 -6.23
CA LEU A 130 15.06 -4.31 -7.23
C LEU A 130 16.09 -4.03 -8.32
N ASP A 131 15.60 -3.77 -9.52
CA ASP A 131 16.40 -3.46 -10.70
C ASP A 131 15.52 -2.56 -11.57
N ARG A 132 15.86 -1.28 -11.64
CA ARG A 132 15.04 -0.31 -12.35
C ARG A 132 15.16 -0.49 -13.86
N GLU A 133 16.33 -0.86 -14.38
CA GLU A 133 16.55 -1.09 -15.81
C GLU A 133 15.63 -2.19 -16.35
N ASN A 134 15.42 -3.24 -15.55
CA ASN A 134 14.56 -4.36 -15.93
C ASN A 134 13.09 -4.13 -15.54
N GLN A 135 12.83 -3.64 -14.32
CA GLN A 135 11.48 -3.55 -13.77
C GLN A 135 11.27 -2.22 -13.00
N PRO A 136 10.98 -1.11 -13.72
CA PRO A 136 10.88 0.22 -13.11
C PRO A 136 9.63 0.40 -12.24
N GLN A 137 8.64 -0.49 -12.36
CA GLN A 137 7.40 -0.44 -11.60
C GLN A 137 6.92 -1.84 -11.22
N LEU A 138 6.48 -1.99 -9.97
CA LEU A 138 5.86 -3.19 -9.45
C LEU A 138 4.40 -2.91 -9.08
N SER A 139 3.52 -3.82 -9.46
CA SER A 139 2.09 -3.78 -9.12
C SER A 139 1.66 -5.05 -8.40
N LEU A 140 1.04 -4.88 -7.24
CA LEU A 140 0.53 -5.95 -6.39
C LEU A 140 -0.69 -5.44 -5.60
N SER A 141 -1.35 -6.32 -4.84
CA SER A 141 -2.45 -5.94 -3.96
C SER A 141 -2.26 -6.56 -2.58
N VAL A 142 -2.86 -5.94 -1.57
CA VAL A 142 -2.92 -6.47 -0.21
C VAL A 142 -4.36 -6.85 0.13
N ILE A 143 -4.52 -7.97 0.81
CA ILE A 143 -5.78 -8.44 1.38
C ILE A 143 -5.63 -8.41 2.90
N ALA A 144 -6.61 -7.82 3.60
CA ALA A 144 -6.83 -8.00 5.03
C ALA A 144 -8.06 -8.89 5.22
N SER A 145 -7.93 -9.97 5.98
CA SER A 145 -9.03 -10.86 6.35
C SER A 145 -9.27 -10.77 7.84
N ASP A 146 -10.52 -10.66 8.28
CA ASP A 146 -10.84 -10.88 9.68
C ASP A 146 -10.76 -12.38 10.04
N LYS A 147 -10.93 -12.69 11.33
CA LYS A 147 -11.00 -14.06 11.87
C LYS A 147 -12.44 -14.43 12.31
N GLY A 148 -13.43 -13.73 11.78
CA GLY A 148 -14.85 -13.99 12.01
C GLY A 148 -15.36 -15.21 11.23
N THR A 149 -16.65 -15.51 11.36
CA THR A 149 -17.27 -16.66 10.67
C THR A 149 -18.68 -16.29 10.16
N PRO A 150 -18.88 -16.17 8.83
CA PRO A 150 -17.87 -16.27 7.78
C PRO A 150 -16.83 -15.14 7.89
N ALA A 151 -15.62 -15.38 7.38
CA ALA A 151 -14.59 -14.35 7.35
C ALA A 151 -14.90 -13.32 6.26
N GLN A 152 -14.69 -12.03 6.55
CA GLN A 152 -14.79 -10.95 5.57
C GLN A 152 -13.40 -10.43 5.22
N THR A 153 -13.30 -9.78 4.05
CA THR A 153 -12.01 -9.32 3.51
C THR A 153 -12.10 -7.92 2.93
N GLY A 154 -11.06 -7.13 3.16
CA GLY A 154 -10.77 -5.88 2.46
C GLY A 154 -9.56 -6.01 1.55
N THR A 155 -9.55 -5.27 0.43
CA THR A 155 -8.46 -5.28 -0.55
C THR A 155 -8.04 -3.86 -0.90
N ALA A 156 -6.74 -3.64 -1.11
CA ALA A 156 -6.20 -2.41 -1.68
C ALA A 156 -5.07 -2.71 -2.67
N ASP A 157 -4.97 -1.88 -3.71
CA ASP A 157 -3.94 -2.00 -4.72
C ASP A 157 -2.68 -1.20 -4.34
N ILE A 158 -1.52 -1.68 -4.78
CA ILE A 158 -0.21 -1.12 -4.45
C ILE A 158 0.60 -0.99 -5.74
N THR A 159 1.11 0.21 -5.97
CA THR A 159 2.13 0.50 -6.97
C THR A 159 3.43 0.87 -6.26
N VAL A 160 4.52 0.19 -6.59
CA VAL A 160 5.87 0.57 -6.15
C VAL A 160 6.64 1.06 -7.36
N VAL A 161 7.07 2.32 -7.32
CA VAL A 161 7.94 2.94 -8.32
C VAL A 161 9.39 2.72 -7.89
N VAL A 162 10.19 2.07 -8.73
CA VAL A 162 11.61 1.87 -8.47
C VAL A 162 12.37 3.10 -8.94
N THR A 163 13.13 3.73 -8.04
CA THR A 163 13.92 4.93 -8.35
C THR A 163 15.36 4.57 -8.68
N ASP A 164 15.89 5.29 -9.67
CA ASP A 164 17.22 5.08 -10.26
C ASP A 164 18.34 5.38 -9.26
N VAL A 165 19.33 4.49 -9.24
CA VAL A 165 20.62 4.63 -8.55
C VAL A 165 21.70 4.42 -9.60
N ASN A 166 22.72 5.28 -9.60
CA ASN A 166 23.80 5.19 -10.59
C ASN A 166 24.76 4.03 -10.28
N ASP A 167 24.34 2.81 -10.61
CA ASP A 167 25.08 1.56 -10.42
C ASP A 167 25.68 0.99 -11.71
N ASN A 168 25.26 1.51 -12.87
CA ASN A 168 25.71 1.12 -14.19
C ASN A 168 26.79 2.07 -14.74
N PRO A 169 28.07 1.67 -14.77
CA PRO A 169 29.13 2.53 -15.30
C PRO A 169 29.01 2.67 -16.84
N PRO A 170 29.46 3.81 -17.40
CA PRO A 170 29.48 3.97 -18.85
C PRO A 170 30.35 2.94 -19.56
N THR A 171 29.80 2.33 -20.61
CA THR A 171 30.55 1.46 -21.52
C THR A 171 30.58 2.03 -22.93
N VAL A 172 31.77 2.08 -23.52
CA VAL A 172 31.96 2.41 -24.94
C VAL A 172 31.75 1.14 -25.75
N THR A 173 30.69 1.05 -26.54
CA THR A 173 30.33 -0.16 -27.28
C THR A 173 30.99 -0.26 -28.65
N SER A 174 31.40 0.86 -29.24
CA SER A 174 32.06 0.92 -30.55
C SER A 174 33.48 1.45 -30.45
N LYS A 175 34.46 0.61 -30.82
CA LYS A 175 35.79 1.11 -31.19
C LYS A 175 35.67 1.72 -32.58
N VAL A 176 35.79 3.04 -32.67
CA VAL A 176 35.83 3.70 -33.96
C VAL A 176 37.27 3.81 -34.44
N THR A 177 37.51 3.37 -35.67
CA THR A 177 38.68 3.76 -36.46
C THR A 177 38.22 4.60 -37.65
N PHE A 178 38.87 5.74 -37.87
CA PHE A 178 38.61 6.58 -39.04
C PHE A 178 39.95 6.99 -39.67
N SER A 179 39.91 7.32 -40.96
CA SER A 179 41.07 7.82 -41.72
C SER A 179 40.79 9.25 -42.17
N VAL A 180 41.76 10.14 -42.02
CA VAL A 180 41.67 11.55 -42.43
C VAL A 180 42.84 11.85 -43.36
N PHE A 181 42.57 12.56 -44.45
CA PHE A 181 43.62 13.03 -45.36
C PHE A 181 44.47 14.11 -44.69
N GLU A 182 45.75 14.16 -44.99
CA GLU A 182 46.71 15.08 -44.35
C GLU A 182 46.42 16.58 -44.59
N ASN A 183 45.66 16.90 -45.64
CA ASN A 183 45.27 18.26 -46.02
C ASN A 183 43.91 18.69 -45.44
N HIS A 184 43.38 17.94 -44.48
CA HIS A 184 42.10 18.24 -43.84
C HIS A 184 42.17 19.55 -43.04
N SER A 185 41.13 20.38 -43.17
CA SER A 185 41.10 21.70 -42.55
C SER A 185 40.90 21.62 -41.04
N ALA A 186 41.53 22.52 -40.27
CA ALA A 186 41.29 22.62 -38.84
C ALA A 186 39.85 23.08 -38.56
N GLY A 187 39.16 22.39 -37.65
CA GLY A 187 37.78 22.72 -37.25
C GLY A 187 36.68 22.16 -38.16
N GLU A 188 37.04 21.47 -39.25
CA GLU A 188 36.07 20.72 -40.07
C GLU A 188 35.63 19.46 -39.31
N PHE A 189 34.31 19.25 -39.17
CA PHE A 189 33.76 18.17 -38.36
C PHE A 189 33.80 16.84 -39.12
N GLN A 190 34.48 15.85 -38.57
CA GLN A 190 34.34 14.46 -38.99
C GLN A 190 33.22 13.82 -38.17
N LYS A 191 32.12 13.48 -38.85
CA LYS A 191 30.92 12.92 -38.22
C LYS A 191 31.20 11.49 -37.77
N GLN A 192 31.00 11.19 -36.48
CA GLN A 192 31.22 9.84 -35.99
C GLN A 192 30.31 9.47 -34.82
N GLU A 193 29.55 8.38 -34.97
CA GLU A 193 28.63 7.93 -33.94
C GLU A 193 29.35 7.08 -32.88
N ILE A 194 29.29 7.53 -31.62
CA ILE A 194 29.64 6.73 -30.44
C ILE A 194 28.36 6.52 -29.66
N ARG A 195 27.94 5.26 -29.50
CA ARG A 195 26.77 4.91 -28.70
C ARG A 195 27.18 4.78 -27.24
N VAL A 196 26.50 5.51 -26.37
CA VAL A 196 26.70 5.47 -24.92
C VAL A 196 25.33 5.42 -24.24
N TYR A 197 25.25 4.73 -23.11
CA TYR A 197 24.02 4.51 -22.34
C TYR A 197 23.91 5.40 -21.08
N CYS A 198 24.52 6.60 -21.05
CA CYS A 198 24.33 7.56 -19.96
C CYS A 198 24.82 8.98 -20.33
N ILE A 199 24.48 9.97 -19.50
CA ILE A 199 25.01 11.34 -19.61
C ILE A 199 26.50 11.32 -19.26
N LEU A 200 27.36 11.77 -20.17
CA LEU A 200 28.81 11.76 -19.98
C LEU A 200 29.48 13.09 -20.21
N ASN A 201 30.53 13.32 -19.42
CA ASN A 201 31.57 14.29 -19.73
C ASN A 201 32.69 13.57 -20.48
N TRP A 202 33.13 14.13 -21.61
CA TRP A 202 34.20 13.56 -22.43
C TRP A 202 35.52 14.29 -22.20
N GLN A 203 36.64 13.55 -22.15
CA GLN A 203 38.00 14.13 -22.12
C GLN A 203 38.95 13.34 -23.03
N ILE A 204 39.87 14.04 -23.69
CA ILE A 204 40.99 13.41 -24.41
C ILE A 204 42.10 13.12 -23.40
N LEU A 205 42.37 11.85 -23.13
CA LEU A 205 43.41 11.44 -22.18
C LEU A 205 44.82 11.42 -22.78
N SER A 206 44.95 11.04 -24.05
CA SER A 206 46.26 10.96 -24.71
C SER A 206 46.14 10.98 -26.22
N VAL A 207 47.00 11.75 -26.89
CA VAL A 207 47.20 11.71 -28.34
C VAL A 207 48.68 11.44 -28.58
N LYS A 208 48.98 10.35 -29.30
CA LYS A 208 50.33 10.03 -29.77
C LYS A 208 50.41 10.28 -31.28
N PRO A 209 51.48 10.91 -31.81
CA PRO A 209 52.73 11.30 -31.12
C PRO A 209 52.70 12.70 -30.45
N LYS A 210 51.65 13.52 -30.63
CA LYS A 210 51.57 14.89 -30.06
C LYS A 210 50.19 15.17 -29.44
N LEU A 211 50.18 15.77 -28.25
CA LEU A 211 49.00 15.94 -27.37
C LEU A 211 47.92 16.94 -27.84
N LEU A 212 48.19 17.83 -28.80
CA LEU A 212 47.33 19.01 -29.12
C LEU A 212 46.75 19.02 -30.55
N GLN A 213 46.52 17.85 -31.16
CA GLN A 213 46.01 17.77 -32.54
C GLN A 213 44.50 17.55 -32.66
N PHE A 214 43.83 17.24 -31.54
CA PHE A 214 42.39 16.95 -31.53
C PHE A 214 41.72 17.71 -30.40
N SER A 215 40.49 18.16 -30.63
CA SER A 215 39.61 18.76 -29.63
C SER A 215 38.29 18.00 -29.59
N LEU A 216 37.69 17.92 -28.41
CA LEU A 216 36.30 17.51 -28.26
C LEU A 216 35.45 18.78 -28.19
N PRO A 217 34.25 18.80 -28.80
CA PRO A 217 33.33 19.91 -28.59
C PRO A 217 33.01 19.99 -27.08
N CYS A 218 33.27 21.16 -26.48
CA CYS A 218 32.92 21.40 -25.09
C CYS A 218 31.39 21.31 -24.92
N ASN A 219 30.95 20.49 -23.96
CA ASN A 219 29.58 20.41 -23.44
C ASN A 219 28.50 19.97 -24.44
N PHE A 220 28.47 18.68 -24.77
CA PHE A 220 27.21 18.03 -25.14
C PHE A 220 26.52 17.52 -23.87
N PHE A 221 25.57 18.30 -23.36
CA PHE A 221 24.62 17.82 -22.35
C PHE A 221 23.54 17.02 -23.07
N CYS A 222 23.61 15.69 -23.04
CA CYS A 222 22.50 14.86 -23.48
C CYS A 222 21.49 14.80 -22.32
N THR A 223 20.48 15.68 -22.31
CA THR A 223 19.54 15.85 -21.17
C THR A 223 18.39 14.84 -21.15
N SER A 224 18.55 13.62 -21.70
CA SER A 224 17.48 12.63 -21.62
C SER A 224 17.99 11.20 -21.73
N ILE A 225 17.64 10.38 -20.73
CA ILE A 225 17.59 8.92 -20.83
C ILE A 225 16.47 8.61 -21.81
N ILE A 226 16.80 8.52 -23.09
CA ILE A 226 15.92 8.01 -24.14
C ILE A 226 16.81 7.14 -25.00
N ASN A 227 16.27 6.02 -25.50
CA ASN A 227 16.87 5.12 -26.48
C ASN A 227 17.20 5.79 -27.84
N ASP A 228 17.44 7.09 -27.85
CA ASP A 228 17.68 7.87 -29.05
C ASP A 228 19.18 8.07 -29.29
N GLU A 229 19.56 7.66 -30.48
CA GLU A 229 20.89 7.72 -31.06
C GLU A 229 21.50 9.12 -30.91
N VAL A 230 22.57 9.24 -30.13
CA VAL A 230 23.38 10.46 -30.11
C VAL A 230 24.19 10.52 -31.40
N LYS A 231 23.74 11.36 -32.33
CA LYS A 231 24.47 11.70 -33.56
C LYS A 231 25.42 12.84 -33.25
N LEU A 232 26.72 12.52 -33.12
CA LEU A 232 27.80 13.51 -33.19
C LEU A 232 27.99 13.97 -34.63
#